data_AF-A0A800NGP8-F1
#
_entry.id   AF-A0A800NGP8-F1
#
_cell.length_a   1.000
_cell.length_b   1.000
_cell.length_c   1.000
_cell.angle_alpha   90.00
_cell.angle_beta   90.00
_cell.angle_gamma   90.00
#
_symmetry.space_group_name_H-M   'P 1'
#
loop_
_entity.id
_entity.type
_entity.pdbx_description
1 polymer ?
#
loop_
_entity_poly.entity_id
_entity_poly.type
_entity_poly.pdbx_seq_one_letter_code
_entity_poly.pdbx_strand_id
1 'polypeptide(L)' 'MTDEALKKIIVSKKELRGIPVIANVNFGHVQPYATIPIGGKAVIEAQGFESEIWIEQN' A
#
# COMPACT_ATOMS: atom_id res chain seq x y z
N MET A 1 -13.61 9.26 -1.85
CA MET A 1 -12.89 8.90 -3.09
C MET A 1 -13.39 7.52 -3.50
N THR A 2 -13.59 7.26 -4.80
CA THR A 2 -13.97 5.91 -5.27
C THR A 2 -12.75 5.13 -5.74
N ASP A 3 -12.84 3.81 -5.76
CA ASP A 3 -11.76 2.92 -6.16
C ASP A 3 -11.36 3.15 -7.63
N GLU A 4 -12.32 3.44 -8.50
CA GLU A 4 -12.07 3.72 -9.92
C GLU A 4 -11.30 5.04 -10.11
N ALA A 5 -11.63 6.06 -9.33
CA ALA A 5 -10.93 7.34 -9.38
C ALA A 5 -9.47 7.18 -8.92
N LEU A 6 -9.25 6.46 -7.82
CA LEU A 6 -7.90 6.19 -7.31
C LEU A 6 -7.08 5.36 -8.32
N LYS A 7 -7.69 4.32 -8.90
CA LYS A 7 -7.05 3.49 -9.92
C LYS A 7 -6.65 4.31 -11.15
N LYS A 8 -7.50 5.23 -11.61
CA LYS A 8 -7.17 6.15 -12.71
C LYS A 8 -5.96 7.03 -12.39
N ILE A 9 -5.89 7.56 -11.17
CA ILE A 9 -4.75 8.38 -10.73
C ILE A 9 -3.46 7.56 -10.76
N ILE A 10 -3.47 6.36 -10.17
CA ILE A 10 -2.28 5.49 -10.12
C ILE A 10 -1.82 5.11 -11.53
N VAL A 11 -2.73 4.68 -12.41
CA VAL A 11 -2.38 4.26 -13.78
C VAL A 11 -1.88 5.42 -14.65
N SER A 12 -2.31 6.66 -14.36
CA SER A 12 -1.81 7.84 -15.09
C SER A 12 -0.32 8.13 -14.86
N LYS A 13 0.24 7.60 -13.77
CA LYS A 13 1.64 7.78 -13.37
C LYS A 13 2.52 6.67 -13.93
N LYS A 14 3.25 6.97 -15.01
CA LYS A 14 4.11 6.01 -15.70
C LYS A 14 5.24 5.47 -14.79
N GLU A 15 5.68 6.28 -13.83
CA GLU A 15 6.70 5.95 -12.84
C GLU A 15 6.28 4.84 -11.87
N LEU A 16 4.97 4.62 -11.69
CA LEU A 16 4.44 3.55 -10.84
C LEU A 16 4.25 2.23 -11.59
N ARG A 17 4.58 2.18 -12.89
CA ARG A 17 4.39 0.98 -13.70
C ARG A 17 5.30 -0.14 -13.22
N GLY A 18 4.69 -1.29 -12.90
CA GLY A 18 5.41 -2.48 -12.42
C GLY A 18 5.74 -2.46 -10.93
N ILE A 19 5.34 -1.41 -10.20
CA ILE A 19 5.48 -1.32 -8.75
C ILE A 19 4.15 -1.71 -8.09
N PRO A 20 4.13 -2.63 -7.11
CA PRO A 20 2.91 -3.01 -6.41
C PRO A 20 2.34 -1.82 -5.60
N VAL A 21 1.01 -1.65 -5.64
CA VAL A 21 0.30 -0.59 -4.90
C VAL A 21 -0.84 -1.21 -4.11
N ILE A 22 -0.81 -1.05 -2.78
CA ILE A 22 -1.87 -1.46 -1.86
C ILE A 22 -2.55 -0.19 -1.35
N ALA A 23 -3.86 -0.12 -1.48
CA ALA A 23 -4.68 0.97 -0.97
C ALA A 23 -5.52 0.51 0.22
N ASN A 24 -6.18 1.45 0.91
CA ASN A 24 -7.08 1.15 2.02
C ASN A 24 -6.42 0.41 3.21
N VAL A 25 -5.14 0.68 3.45
CA VAL A 25 -4.40 0.18 4.62
C VAL A 25 -4.80 0.97 5.86
N ASN A 26 -4.85 0.33 7.02
CA ASN A 26 -5.15 0.93 8.33
C ASN A 26 -4.01 1.84 8.81
N PHE A 27 -3.83 3.02 8.19
CA PHE A 27 -2.87 4.04 8.61
C PHE A 27 -3.38 5.46 8.32
N GLY A 28 -2.77 6.47 8.93
CA GLY A 28 -3.07 7.87 8.69
C GLY A 28 -4.00 8.47 9.75
N HIS A 29 -5.09 9.11 9.32
CA HIS A 29 -5.98 9.86 10.21
C HIS A 29 -7.20 9.06 10.71
N VAL A 30 -7.33 7.79 10.30
CA VAL A 30 -8.45 6.91 10.69
C VAL A 30 -7.96 5.89 11.72
N GLN A 31 -8.81 5.61 12.73
CA GLN A 31 -8.53 4.64 13.78
C GLN A 31 -9.34 3.35 13.57
N PRO A 32 -8.80 2.18 13.95
CA PRO A 32 -7.44 1.95 14.45
C PRO A 32 -6.38 2.03 13.33
N TYR A 33 -5.14 2.32 13.69
CA TYR A 33 -4.01 2.34 12.74
C TYR A 33 -2.85 1.46 13.20
N ALA A 34 -2.13 0.89 12.23
CA ALA A 34 -0.91 0.14 12.45
C ALA A 34 0.26 1.10 12.75
N THR A 35 1.22 0.63 13.57
CA THR A 35 2.50 1.33 13.79
C THR A 35 3.49 0.91 12.70
N ILE A 36 4.06 1.88 11.99
CA ILE A 36 5.03 1.63 10.91
C ILE A 36 6.41 2.14 11.39
N PRO A 37 7.42 1.26 11.58
CA PRO A 37 8.74 1.67 12.00
C PRO A 37 9.49 2.36 10.86
N ILE A 38 9.66 3.67 10.97
CA ILE A 38 10.43 4.45 9.98
C ILE A 38 11.90 4.02 10.01
N GLY A 39 12.44 3.69 8.82
CA GLY A 39 13.78 3.13 8.67
C GLY A 39 13.87 1.61 8.81
N GLY A 40 12.77 0.94 9.18
CA GLY A 40 12.67 -0.51 9.15
C GLY A 40 12.57 -1.07 7.72
N LYS A 41 12.83 -2.37 7.57
CA LYS A 41 12.65 -3.09 6.31
C LYS A 41 11.30 -3.78 6.28
N ALA A 42 10.63 -3.72 5.14
CA ALA A 42 9.32 -4.33 4.93
C ALA A 42 9.25 -4.99 3.55
N VAL A 43 8.40 -6.00 3.44
CA VAL A 43 8.05 -6.68 2.20
C VAL A 43 6.55 -6.50 1.98
N ILE A 44 6.16 -6.18 0.75
CA ILE A 44 4.75 -6.06 0.37
C ILE A 44 4.45 -6.95 -0.83
N GLU A 45 3.30 -7.60 -0.80
CA GLU A 45 2.78 -8.42 -1.89
C GLU A 45 1.36 -7.99 -2.24
N ALA A 46 1.09 -7.87 -3.55
CA ALA A 46 -0.22 -7.51 -4.07
C ALA A 46 -0.54 -8.41 -5.27
N GLN A 47 -1.37 -9.43 -5.05
CA GLN A 47 -1.70 -10.47 -6.02
C GLN A 47 -3.22 -10.60 -6.15
N GLY A 48 -3.80 -10.00 -7.20
CA GLY A 48 -5.24 -10.07 -7.45
C GLY A 48 -6.07 -9.45 -6.32
N PHE A 49 -6.76 -10.29 -5.56
CA PHE A 49 -7.59 -9.88 -4.40
C PHE A 49 -6.88 -10.09 -3.05
N GLU A 50 -5.68 -10.66 -3.06
CA GLU A 50 -4.87 -10.90 -1.86
C GLU A 50 -3.75 -9.87 -1.77
N SER A 51 -3.48 -9.39 -0.56
CA SER A 51 -2.40 -8.46 -0.31
C SER A 51 -1.83 -8.64 1.08
N GLU A 52 -0.51 -8.56 1.22
CA GLU A 52 0.18 -8.73 2.50
C GLU A 52 1.28 -7.68 2.68
N ILE A 53 1.50 -7.27 3.93
CA ILE A 53 2.54 -6.33 4.34
C ILE A 53 3.25 -6.94 5.54
N TRP A 54 4.52 -7.28 5.40
CA TRP A 54 5.37 -7.77 6.48
C TRP A 54 6.44 -6.77 6.84
N ILE A 55 6.65 -6.56 8.13
CA ILE A 55 7.78 -5.78 8.66
C ILE A 55 8.81 -6.78 9.15
N GLU A 56 10.03 -6.73 8.60
CA GLU A 56 11.13 -7.60 9.02
C GLU A 56 11.57 -7.22 10.44
N GLN A 57 11.69 -8.24 11.30
CA GLN A 57 12.27 -8.11 12.63
C GLN A 57 13.64 -8.80 12.58
N ASN A 58 14.71 -7.99 12.59
CA ASN A 58 16.08 -8.50 12.73
C ASN A 58 16.42 -8.74 14.20
#